data_AF-A0A2L0HBZ7-F1
#
_entry.id   AF-A0A2L0HBZ7-F1
#
_cell.length_a   1.000
_cell.length_b   1.000
_cell.length_c   1.000
_cell.angle_alpha   90.00
_cell.angle_beta   90.00
_cell.angle_gamma   90.00
#
_symmetry.space_group_name_H-M   'P 1'
#
loop_
_entity.id
_entity.type
_entity.pdbx_description
1 polymer ?
#
loop_
_entity_poly.entity_id
_entity_poly.type
_entity_poly.pdbx_seq_one_letter_code
_entity_poly.pdbx_strand_id
1 'polypeptide(L)'
;MGGMVTQAFADPEGVLIEQLRKVVGDDAPISAAFDLHAHVKESTVEHLDFLSGYLTNPHEDRERDEQPTAFGVDGTAIALFLRTSASPASA
;
A
#
# COMPACT_ATOMS: atom_id res chain seq x y z
N MET A 1 3.65 7.67 5.13
CA MET A 1 4.18 8.50 4.01
C MET A 1 3.16 8.54 2.89
N GLY A 2 2.89 9.71 2.31
CA GLY A 2 2.04 9.86 1.12
C GLY A 2 1.84 11.33 0.75
N GLY A 3 1.25 11.60 -0.41
CA GLY A 3 1.04 12.97 -0.92
C GLY A 3 2.23 13.50 -1.73
N MET A 4 3.02 12.61 -2.34
CA MET A 4 4.09 12.97 -3.24
C MET A 4 3.53 13.72 -4.45
N VAL A 5 4.30 14.71 -4.88
CA VAL A 5 4.02 15.49 -6.07
C VAL A 5 5.27 15.49 -6.92
N THR A 6 5.09 15.27 -8.22
CA THR A 6 6.17 15.36 -9.20
C THR A 6 5.70 16.15 -10.41
N GLN A 7 6.66 16.63 -11.21
CA GLN A 7 6.34 17.28 -12.49
C GLN A 7 5.92 16.27 -13.57
N ALA A 8 6.38 15.02 -13.47
CA ALA A 8 6.26 14.02 -14.53
C ALA A 8 5.08 13.06 -14.32
N PHE A 9 4.69 12.81 -13.07
CA PHE A 9 3.70 11.80 -12.72
C PHE A 9 2.59 12.39 -11.84
N ALA A 10 1.35 12.15 -12.24
CA ALA A 10 0.15 12.54 -11.51
C ALA A 10 -0.23 11.56 -10.38
N ASP A 11 0.46 10.41 -10.29
CA ASP A 11 0.38 9.43 -9.20
C ASP A 11 1.78 8.88 -8.92
N PRO A 12 2.66 9.65 -8.26
CA PRO A 12 4.03 9.23 -8.02
C PRO A 12 4.11 7.97 -7.13
N GLU A 13 3.21 7.83 -6.16
CA GLU A 13 3.07 6.66 -5.30
C GLU A 13 2.77 5.40 -6.10
N GLY A 14 1.76 5.44 -6.96
CA GLY A 14 1.41 4.31 -7.81
C GLY A 14 2.57 3.88 -8.70
N VAL A 15 3.26 4.85 -9.33
CA VAL A 15 4.45 4.56 -10.15
C VAL A 15 5.54 3.90 -9.30
N LEU A 16 5.84 4.43 -8.12
CA LEU A 16 6.88 3.87 -7.26
C LEU A 16 6.57 2.41 -6.87
N ILE A 17 5.34 2.13 -6.46
CA ILE A 17 4.93 0.80 -6.02
C ILE A 17 4.88 -0.19 -7.19
N GLU A 18 4.40 0.23 -8.37
CA GLU A 18 4.44 -0.57 -9.59
C GLU A 18 5.88 -0.95 -9.96
N GLN A 19 6.81 0.02 -9.93
CA GLN A 19 8.21 -0.25 -10.20
C GLN A 19 8.82 -1.17 -9.14
N LEU A 20 8.47 -0.99 -7.86
CA LEU A 20 8.91 -1.88 -6.79
C LEU A 20 8.44 -3.31 -7.05
N ARG A 21 7.17 -3.52 -7.41
CA ARG A 21 6.62 -4.84 -7.76
C ARG A 21 7.40 -5.51 -8.88
N LYS A 22 7.79 -4.78 -9.93
CA LYS A 22 8.63 -5.31 -11.03
C LYS A 22 10.02 -5.75 -10.55
N VAL A 23 10.57 -5.10 -9.53
CA VAL A 23 11.89 -5.43 -8.97
C VAL A 23 11.82 -6.64 -8.04
N VAL A 24 10.82 -6.71 -7.17
CA VAL A 24 10.74 -7.76 -6.12
C VAL A 24 9.97 -9.01 -6.56
N GLY A 25 9.18 -8.92 -7.64
CA GLY A 25 8.34 -10.02 -8.13
C GLY A 25 7.01 -10.17 -7.37
N ASP A 26 6.16 -11.08 -7.83
CA ASP A 26 4.79 -11.26 -7.30
C ASP A 26 4.75 -12.01 -5.97
N ASP A 27 5.81 -12.75 -5.63
CA ASP A 27 5.86 -13.58 -4.41
C ASP A 27 6.25 -12.78 -3.16
N ALA A 28 6.92 -11.64 -3.33
CA ALA A 28 7.35 -10.80 -2.22
C ALA A 28 6.19 -9.93 -1.72
N PRO A 29 5.78 -10.00 -0.45
CA PRO A 29 4.71 -9.13 0.05
C PRO A 29 5.15 -7.66 0.04
N ILE A 30 4.28 -6.76 -0.43
CA ILE A 30 4.49 -5.31 -0.35
C ILE A 30 3.42 -4.69 0.53
N SER A 31 3.86 -3.97 1.57
CA SER A 31 3.00 -3.19 2.44
C SER A 31 3.40 -1.71 2.45
N ALA A 32 2.42 -0.83 2.64
CA ALA A 32 2.67 0.61 2.74
C ALA A 32 1.73 1.29 3.76
N ALA A 33 2.26 2.30 4.46
CA ALA A 33 1.51 3.15 5.39
C ALA A 33 1.35 4.54 4.79
N PHE A 34 0.11 4.98 4.58
CA PHE A 34 -0.21 6.28 3.98
C PHE A 34 -0.58 7.34 5.01
N ASP A 35 -0.23 8.57 4.69
CA ASP A 35 -0.80 9.72 5.38
C ASP A 35 -2.30 9.85 5.05
N LEU A 36 -3.11 10.40 5.97
CA LEU A 36 -4.53 10.63 5.68
C LEU A 36 -4.77 11.63 4.53
N HIS A 37 -3.78 12.47 4.23
CA HIS A 37 -3.82 13.40 3.10
C HIS A 37 -3.25 12.81 1.80
N ALA A 38 -2.90 11.52 1.79
CA ALA A 38 -2.34 10.87 0.60
C ALA A 38 -3.36 10.79 -0.55
N HIS A 39 -2.87 10.96 -1.77
CA HIS A 39 -3.66 10.75 -2.99
C HIS A 39 -3.57 9.29 -3.41
N VAL A 40 -4.28 8.41 -2.72
CA VAL A 40 -4.30 6.98 -3.03
C VAL A 40 -5.22 6.72 -4.22
N LYS A 41 -4.70 6.11 -5.28
CA LYS A 41 -5.48 5.66 -6.45
C LYS A 41 -5.59 4.14 -6.48
N GLU A 42 -6.52 3.63 -7.28
CA GLU A 42 -6.68 2.19 -7.49
C GLU A 42 -5.39 1.54 -7.98
N SER A 43 -4.68 2.19 -8.92
CA SER A 43 -3.35 1.78 -9.40
C SER A 43 -2.30 1.63 -8.30
N THR A 44 -2.38 2.45 -7.24
CA THR A 44 -1.52 2.35 -6.07
C THR A 44 -1.82 1.07 -5.27
N VAL A 45 -3.11 0.77 -5.08
CA VAL A 45 -3.58 -0.35 -4.26
C VAL A 45 -3.38 -1.69 -4.95
N GLU A 46 -3.53 -1.75 -6.28
CA GLU A 46 -3.39 -2.98 -7.09
C GLU A 46 -2.07 -3.73 -6.86
N HIS A 47 -1.00 -3.00 -6.53
CA HIS A 47 0.34 -3.56 -6.39
C HIS A 47 0.74 -3.85 -4.92
N LEU A 48 -0.13 -3.50 -3.97
CA LEU A 48 0.08 -3.72 -2.54
C LEU A 48 -0.68 -4.95 -2.04
N ASP A 49 -0.05 -5.69 -1.15
CA ASP A 49 -0.71 -6.79 -0.42
C ASP A 49 -1.35 -6.28 0.88
N PHE A 50 -0.81 -5.20 1.45
CA PHE A 50 -1.37 -4.54 2.63
C PHE A 50 -1.21 -3.02 2.59
N LEU A 51 -2.23 -2.33 3.08
CA LEU A 51 -2.25 -0.88 3.21
C LEU A 51 -2.75 -0.50 4.61
N SER A 52 -2.03 0.39 5.27
CA SER A 52 -2.52 1.13 6.45
C SER A 52 -2.54 2.62 6.16
N GLY A 53 -3.32 3.38 6.93
CA GLY A 53 -3.37 4.83 6.84
C GLY A 53 -3.48 5.46 8.22
N TYR A 54 -2.85 6.63 8.38
CA TYR A 54 -3.05 7.47 9.57
C TYR A 54 -4.51 7.94 9.61
N LEU A 55 -5.09 8.08 10.80
CA LEU A 55 -6.49 8.46 11.00
C LEU A 55 -6.64 9.78 11.76
N THR A 56 -5.60 10.27 12.43
CA THR A 56 -5.67 11.51 13.22
C THR A 56 -4.96 12.69 12.56
N ASN A 57 -5.48 13.90 12.80
CA ASN A 57 -4.83 15.17 12.45
C ASN A 57 -4.84 16.09 13.69
N PRO A 58 -3.67 16.38 14.32
CA PRO A 58 -2.32 15.97 13.94
C PRO A 58 -2.13 14.45 14.04
N HIS A 59 -1.16 13.90 13.30
CA HIS A 59 -0.90 12.46 13.17
C HIS A 59 -0.28 11.81 14.43
N GLU A 60 -1.02 11.81 15.54
CA GLU A 60 -0.64 11.18 16.80
C GLU A 60 -0.54 9.65 16.68
N ASP A 61 -1.16 9.06 15.66
CA ASP A 61 -1.20 7.63 15.42
C ASP A 61 -0.14 7.10 14.47
N ARG A 62 0.77 7.96 14.02
CA ARG A 62 1.85 7.60 13.09
C ARG A 62 2.62 6.35 13.53
N GLU A 63 3.03 6.28 14.80
CA GLU A 63 3.77 5.12 15.34
C GLU A 63 2.90 3.86 15.43
N ARG A 64 1.61 4.01 15.75
CA ARG A 64 0.65 2.91 15.81
C ARG A 64 0.46 2.27 14.45
N ASP A 65 0.41 3.06 13.37
CA ASP A 65 0.04 2.58 12.03
C ASP A 65 1.26 2.25 11.15
N GLU A 66 2.45 2.79 11.46
CA GLU A 66 3.71 2.34 10.86
C GLU A 66 4.13 0.93 11.30
N GLN A 67 3.79 0.49 12.51
CA GLN A 67 4.14 -0.87 12.98
C GLN A 67 3.36 -2.00 12.28
N PRO A 68 2.03 -1.88 12.03
CA PRO A 68 1.24 -2.85 11.27
C PRO A 68 1.77 -3.13 9.87
N THR A 69 2.40 -2.17 9.20
CA THR A 69 3.00 -2.42 7.88
C THR A 69 4.31 -3.19 7.97
N ALA A 70 5.01 -3.12 9.10
CA ALA A 70 6.17 -3.96 9.41
C ALA A 70 5.79 -5.38 9.86
N PHE A 71 4.58 -5.58 10.42
CA PHE A 71 4.16 -6.84 11.05
C PHE A 71 3.51 -7.88 10.12
N GLY A 72 3.46 -7.61 8.81
CA GLY A 72 2.87 -8.50 7.80
C GLY A 72 3.67 -9.77 7.47
N VAL A 73 4.81 -10.02 8.13
CA VAL A 73 5.63 -11.23 7.90
C VAL A 73 5.34 -12.36 8.90
N ASP A 74 4.71 -12.11 10.05
CA ASP A 74 4.49 -13.12 11.11
C ASP A 74 3.06 -13.12 11.72
N GLY A 75 2.03 -13.06 10.87
CA GLY A 75 0.77 -13.77 11.13
C GLY A 75 -0.19 -13.30 12.24
N THR A 76 -0.09 -12.09 12.80
CA THR A 76 -1.13 -11.57 13.72
C THR A 76 -1.32 -10.06 13.64
N ALA A 77 -2.14 -9.61 12.68
CA ALA A 77 -2.92 -8.37 12.75
C ALA A 77 -4.06 -8.46 11.72
N ILE A 78 -5.24 -7.93 12.05
CA ILE A 78 -6.38 -7.87 11.13
C ILE A 78 -6.04 -6.85 10.03
N ALA A 79 -5.40 -7.35 8.98
CA ALA A 79 -5.29 -6.69 7.70
C ALA A 79 -6.63 -6.85 6.96
N LEU A 80 -7.19 -5.77 6.45
CA LEU A 80 -8.28 -5.87 5.48
C LEU A 80 -7.69 -6.52 4.21
N PHE A 81 -7.82 -7.84 4.10
CA PHE A 81 -7.46 -8.59 2.90
C PHE A 81 -8.36 -8.16 1.75
N LEU A 82 -7.89 -7.22 0.92
CA LEU A 82 -8.46 -6.98 -0.40
C LEU A 82 -7.61 -7.71 -1.45
N ARG A 83 -7.63 -9.05 -1.39
CA ARG A 83 -7.49 -9.86 -2.60
C ARG A 83 -8.83 -10.53 -2.84
N THR A 84 -9.70 -9.86 -3.61
CA THR A 84 -10.81 -10.58 -4.24
C THR A 84 -10.17 -11.53 -5.25
N SER A 85 -10.32 -12.83 -4.99
CA SER A 85 -9.87 -13.87 -5.90
C SER A 85 -10.63 -13.78 -7.22
N ALA A 86 -10.03 -13.19 -8.25
CA ALA A 86 -10.41 -13.48 -9.62
C ALA A 86 -9.42 -14.55 -10.15
N SER A 87 -9.83 -15.82 -10.03
CA SER A 87 -9.24 -16.91 -10.82
C SER A 87 -9.45 -16.62 -12.31
N PRO A 88 -8.49 -16.93 -13.19
CA PRO A 88 -8.59 -16.56 -14.60
C PRO A 88 -9.73 -17.32 -15.29
N ALA A 89 -10.59 -16.61 -16.02
CA ALA A 89 -11.45 -17.23 -17.00
C ALA A 89 -10.57 -17.65 -18.19
N SER A 90 -10.20 -18.94 -18.24
CA SER A 90 -9.72 -19.58 -19.46
C SER A 90 -10.87 -20.32 -20.15
N ALA A 91 -11.28 -19.82 -21.31
CA ALA A 91 -11.73 -20.59 -22.49
C ALA A 91 -11.85 -19.63 -23.68
#